data_AF-A0A7L3HMV5-F1
#
_entry.id   AF-A0A7L3HMV5-F1
#
_cell.length_a   1.000
_cell.length_b   1.000
_cell.length_c   1.000
_cell.angle_alpha   90.00
_cell.angle_beta   90.00
_cell.angle_gamma   90.00
#
_symmetry.space_group_name_H-M   'P 1'
#
loop_
_entity.id
_entity.type
_entity.pdbx_description
1 polymer ?
#
loop_
_entity_poly.entity_id
_entity_poly.type
_entity_poly.pdbx_seq_one_letter_code
_entity_poly.pdbx_strand_id
1 'polypeptide(L)'
;MPLSDFVLALKDNPYFGAGFGLVGVGTVLAAARKGAQFGLVAFRRHYMITLEVPSKDKSYQWLLNWVSHHAKHTQHLSVETSYLQHESGRVSTKFDFVPSLGNHFIWYRRKWIRIERSRETQMLDLNTGTPWESVTFTALGTDREIFFNILEEARELALQQQEGRTIMYTAVGAEWRQFGFPRRRRPLSSVVLDKGVSERLVQDVKEFISNSTWYNERG
;
A
#
# COMPACT_ATOMS: atom_id res chain seq x y z
N MET A 1 -2.05 56.65 -32.17
CA MET A 1 -2.35 57.14 -30.81
C MET A 1 -1.87 56.08 -29.84
N PRO A 2 -0.90 56.38 -28.96
CA PRO A 2 -0.33 55.39 -28.05
C PRO A 2 -1.38 54.93 -27.02
N LEU A 3 -1.34 53.65 -26.65
CA LEU A 3 -2.25 53.04 -25.65
C LEU A 3 -2.31 53.81 -24.32
N SER A 4 -1.26 54.57 -24.01
CA SER A 4 -1.18 55.48 -22.85
C SER A 4 -2.26 56.56 -22.86
N ASP A 5 -2.56 57.13 -24.04
CA ASP A 5 -3.48 58.27 -24.15
C ASP A 5 -4.93 57.80 -24.05
N PHE A 6 -5.22 56.57 -24.48
CA PHE A 6 -6.52 55.93 -24.34
C PHE A 6 -6.84 55.56 -22.89
N VAL A 7 -5.83 55.08 -22.15
CA VAL A 7 -5.94 54.77 -20.71
C VAL A 7 -6.11 56.06 -19.88
N LEU A 8 -5.45 57.15 -20.27
CA LEU A 8 -5.61 58.46 -19.63
C LEU A 8 -7.00 59.07 -19.88
N ALA A 9 -7.51 59.01 -21.12
CA ALA A 9 -8.84 59.53 -21.46
C ALA A 9 -10.00 58.74 -20.79
N LEU A 10 -9.82 57.44 -20.52
CA LEU A 10 -10.82 56.64 -19.79
C LEU A 10 -10.77 56.83 -18.26
N LYS A 11 -9.64 57.30 -17.71
CA LYS A 11 -9.46 57.57 -16.28
C LYS A 11 -10.24 58.80 -15.82
N ASP A 12 -10.48 59.77 -16.70
CA ASP A 12 -11.20 61.01 -16.42
C ASP A 12 -12.73 60.82 -16.37
N ASN A 13 -13.26 59.63 -16.66
CA ASN A 13 -14.69 59.34 -16.56
C ASN A 13 -15.03 58.53 -15.28
N PRO A 14 -15.70 59.13 -14.29
CA PRO A 14 -15.97 58.48 -13.00
C PRO A 14 -16.81 57.20 -13.10
N TYR A 15 -17.61 57.03 -14.16
CA TYR A 15 -18.37 55.80 -14.41
C TYR A 15 -17.51 54.67 -15.00
N PHE A 16 -16.44 54.98 -15.75
CA PHE A 16 -15.52 53.98 -16.30
C PHE A 16 -14.42 53.57 -15.31
N GLY A 17 -14.05 54.46 -14.38
CA GLY A 17 -13.11 54.14 -13.29
C GLY A 17 -13.59 52.98 -12.40
N ALA A 18 -14.90 52.87 -12.15
CA ALA A 18 -15.49 51.76 -11.40
C ALA A 18 -15.41 50.42 -12.16
N GLY A 19 -15.58 50.43 -13.49
CA GLY A 19 -15.43 49.25 -14.35
C GLY A 19 -13.98 48.76 -14.43
N PHE A 20 -13.02 49.67 -14.56
CA PHE A 20 -11.58 49.34 -14.52
C PHE A 20 -11.14 48.82 -13.16
N GLY A 21 -11.68 49.35 -12.05
CA GLY A 21 -11.43 48.83 -10.71
C GLY A 21 -11.89 47.38 -10.56
N LEU A 22 -13.08 47.04 -11.06
CA LEU A 22 -13.59 45.67 -11.04
C LEU A 22 -12.76 44.71 -11.92
N VAL A 23 -12.36 45.14 -13.13
CA VAL A 23 -11.50 44.34 -14.01
C VAL A 23 -10.09 44.18 -13.41
N GLY A 24 -9.53 45.21 -12.79
CA GLY A 24 -8.24 45.17 -12.11
C GLY A 24 -8.26 44.22 -10.90
N VAL A 25 -9.27 44.33 -10.04
CA VAL A 25 -9.46 43.40 -8.91
C VAL A 25 -9.70 41.97 -9.41
N GLY A 26 -10.49 41.82 -10.48
CA GLY A 26 -10.75 40.52 -11.11
C GLY A 26 -9.50 39.85 -11.68
N THR A 27 -8.63 40.60 -12.36
CA THR A 27 -7.37 40.08 -12.91
C THR A 27 -6.39 39.70 -11.81
N VAL A 28 -6.27 40.50 -10.74
CA VAL A 28 -5.43 40.17 -9.57
C VAL A 28 -5.95 38.92 -8.85
N LEU A 29 -7.25 38.81 -8.60
CA LEU A 29 -7.85 37.62 -7.98
C LEU A 29 -7.66 36.38 -8.84
N ALA A 30 -7.82 36.50 -10.16
CA ALA A 30 -7.59 35.39 -11.09
C ALA A 30 -6.11 34.95 -11.12
N ALA A 31 -5.18 35.91 -11.12
CA ALA A 31 -3.75 35.63 -11.04
C ALA A 31 -3.36 34.97 -9.71
N ALA A 32 -3.90 35.47 -8.58
CA ALA A 32 -3.68 34.87 -7.27
C ALA A 32 -4.22 33.44 -7.19
N ARG A 33 -5.41 33.19 -7.74
CA ARG A 33 -5.99 31.83 -7.82
C ARG A 33 -5.11 30.89 -8.63
N LYS A 34 -4.63 31.32 -9.80
CA LYS A 34 -3.72 30.51 -10.64
C LYS A 34 -2.37 30.28 -9.93
N GLY A 35 -1.83 31.30 -9.28
CA GLY A 35 -0.59 31.22 -8.50
C GLY A 35 -0.72 30.22 -7.35
N ALA A 36 -1.83 30.26 -6.61
CA ALA A 36 -2.11 29.31 -5.52
C ALA A 36 -2.26 27.87 -6.05
N GLN A 37 -2.97 27.67 -7.16
CA GLN A 37 -3.09 26.36 -7.80
C GLN A 37 -1.73 25.80 -8.22
N PHE A 38 -0.89 26.63 -8.86
CA PHE A 38 0.46 26.23 -9.25
C PHE A 38 1.35 25.94 -8.04
N GLY A 39 1.27 26.78 -7.01
CA GLY A 39 1.99 26.59 -5.75
C GLY A 39 1.63 25.27 -5.06
N LEU A 40 0.34 24.91 -5.03
CA LEU A 40 -0.11 23.63 -4.48
C LEU A 40 0.38 22.44 -5.29
N VAL A 41 0.38 22.52 -6.62
CA VAL A 41 0.92 21.46 -7.49
C VAL A 41 2.43 21.32 -7.30
N ALA A 42 3.16 22.42 -7.25
CA ALA A 42 4.60 22.43 -6.99
C ALA A 42 4.91 21.85 -5.61
N PHE A 43 4.11 22.19 -4.59
CA PHE A 43 4.24 21.64 -3.25
C PHE A 43 4.02 20.13 -3.25
N ARG A 44 2.94 19.64 -3.86
CA ARG A 44 2.66 18.20 -3.97
C ARG A 44 3.77 17.45 -4.68
N ARG A 45 4.41 18.07 -5.68
CA ARG A 45 5.49 17.44 -6.47
C ARG A 45 6.84 17.40 -5.76
N HIS A 46 7.17 18.41 -4.96
CA HIS A 46 8.51 18.54 -4.36
C HIS A 46 8.57 18.17 -2.87
N TYR A 47 7.46 18.30 -2.14
CA TYR A 47 7.42 18.11 -0.69
C TYR A 47 6.56 16.91 -0.25
N MET A 48 6.03 16.15 -1.20
CA MET A 48 5.26 14.94 -0.91
C MET A 48 5.75 13.79 -1.77
N ILE A 49 5.70 12.58 -1.22
CA ILE A 49 5.92 11.36 -1.99
C ILE A 49 4.65 10.54 -1.96
N THR A 50 4.37 9.93 -3.10
CA THR A 50 3.25 9.02 -3.31
C THR A 50 3.77 7.63 -3.69
N LEU A 51 3.23 6.60 -3.04
CA LEU A 51 3.38 5.20 -3.45
C LEU A 51 2.01 4.69 -3.91
N GLU A 52 1.91 4.25 -5.15
CA GLU A 52 0.71 3.60 -5.69
C GLU A 52 0.94 2.10 -5.77
N VAL A 53 -0.01 1.32 -5.23
CA VAL A 53 0.00 -0.13 -5.30
C VAL A 53 -1.29 -0.61 -5.96
N PRO A 54 -1.21 -1.25 -7.15
CA PRO A 54 -2.37 -1.75 -7.86
C PRO A 54 -2.89 -3.06 -7.25
N SER A 55 -4.18 -3.35 -7.44
CA SER A 55 -4.83 -4.59 -6.97
C SER A 55 -4.24 -5.87 -7.57
N LYS A 56 -3.56 -5.77 -8.72
CA LYS A 56 -2.87 -6.88 -9.38
C LYS A 56 -1.64 -7.35 -8.59
N ASP A 57 -1.03 -6.48 -7.79
CA ASP A 57 0.12 -6.85 -6.98
C ASP A 57 -0.31 -7.57 -5.69
N LYS A 58 0.46 -8.59 -5.27
CA LYS A 58 0.20 -9.35 -4.04
C LYS A 58 0.30 -8.47 -2.79
N SER A 59 1.14 -7.44 -2.86
CA SER A 59 1.34 -6.48 -1.76
C SER A 59 0.06 -5.70 -1.41
N TYR A 60 -0.90 -5.60 -2.33
CA TYR A 60 -2.18 -4.90 -2.11
C TYR A 60 -2.93 -5.45 -0.89
N GLN A 61 -3.10 -6.77 -0.83
CA GLN A 61 -3.82 -7.43 0.27
C GLN A 61 -3.06 -7.32 1.60
N TRP A 62 -1.74 -7.40 1.55
CA TRP A 62 -0.89 -7.25 2.74
C TRP A 62 -1.00 -5.83 3.31
N LEU A 63 -1.00 -4.82 2.44
CA LEU A 63 -1.16 -3.43 2.85
C LEU A 63 -2.55 -3.16 3.43
N LEU A 64 -3.63 -3.66 2.81
CA LEU A 64 -4.97 -3.48 3.38
C LEU A 64 -5.10 -4.07 4.79
N ASN A 65 -4.53 -5.26 5.01
CA ASN A 65 -4.48 -5.89 6.32
C ASN A 65 -3.60 -5.11 7.30
N TRP A 66 -2.45 -4.60 6.86
CA TRP A 66 -1.62 -3.73 7.70
C TRP A 66 -2.35 -2.44 8.08
N VAL A 67 -3.06 -1.82 7.14
CA VAL A 67 -3.83 -0.59 7.39
C VAL A 67 -4.99 -0.88 8.34
N SER A 68 -5.70 -1.99 8.25
CA SER A 68 -6.78 -2.31 9.20
C SER A 68 -6.24 -2.46 10.63
N HIS A 69 -5.03 -2.98 10.81
CA HIS A 69 -4.36 -3.07 12.11
C HIS A 69 -3.88 -1.71 12.65
N HIS A 70 -3.36 -0.82 11.78
CA HIS A 70 -2.81 0.47 12.19
C HIS A 70 -3.86 1.59 12.28
N ALA A 71 -4.84 1.58 11.40
CA ALA A 71 -5.85 2.63 11.26
C ALA A 71 -7.05 2.36 12.18
N LYS A 72 -6.82 2.42 13.49
CA LYS A 72 -7.84 2.12 14.52
C LYS A 72 -9.07 3.03 14.51
N HIS A 73 -8.99 4.18 13.84
CA HIS A 73 -10.04 5.22 13.83
C HIS A 73 -10.57 5.54 12.42
N THR A 74 -10.65 4.54 11.53
CA THR A 74 -11.26 4.72 10.21
C THR A 74 -12.79 4.76 10.32
N GLN A 75 -13.40 5.84 9.81
CA GLN A 75 -14.85 6.01 9.82
C GLN A 75 -15.56 5.21 8.72
N HIS A 76 -14.88 4.97 7.59
CA HIS A 76 -15.45 4.25 6.46
C HIS A 76 -14.79 2.86 6.32
N LEU A 77 -15.59 1.82 6.55
CA LEU A 77 -15.16 0.44 6.53
C LEU A 77 -15.87 -0.32 5.41
N SER A 78 -15.16 -1.27 4.81
CA SER A 78 -15.66 -2.29 3.91
C SER A 78 -15.44 -3.65 4.56
N VAL A 79 -16.32 -4.61 4.26
CA VAL A 79 -16.26 -5.95 4.85
C VAL A 79 -15.66 -6.90 3.83
N GLU A 80 -14.62 -7.59 4.24
CA GLU A 80 -14.10 -8.76 3.53
C GLU A 80 -14.62 -10.02 4.21
N THR A 81 -15.41 -10.80 3.48
CA THR A 81 -16.00 -12.04 4.00
C THR A 81 -15.25 -13.23 3.45
N SER A 82 -14.60 -13.98 4.32
CA SER A 82 -14.07 -15.30 3.96
C SER A 82 -15.12 -16.36 4.25
N TYR A 83 -15.63 -16.98 3.19
CA TYR A 83 -16.61 -18.05 3.24
C TYR A 83 -15.92 -19.36 2.86
N LEU A 84 -15.66 -20.22 3.85
CA LEU A 84 -15.07 -21.54 3.64
C LEU A 84 -16.13 -22.61 3.91
N GLN A 85 -16.65 -23.20 2.85
CA GLN A 85 -17.52 -24.36 2.92
C GLN A 85 -16.67 -25.62 2.79
N HIS A 86 -16.63 -26.40 3.86
CA HIS A 86 -15.99 -27.72 3.85
C HIS A 86 -16.88 -28.74 3.12
N GLU A 87 -16.26 -29.75 2.51
CA GLU A 87 -16.98 -30.87 1.85
C GLU A 87 -17.94 -31.61 2.79
N SER A 88 -17.69 -31.55 4.11
CA SER A 88 -18.58 -32.10 5.13
C SER A 88 -19.86 -31.28 5.38
N GLY A 89 -20.09 -30.21 4.62
CA GLY A 89 -21.21 -29.27 4.82
C GLY A 89 -21.00 -28.25 5.95
N ARG A 90 -19.86 -28.29 6.65
CA ARG A 90 -19.52 -27.28 7.67
C ARG A 90 -19.13 -25.98 6.99
N VAL A 91 -19.78 -24.89 7.37
CA VAL A 91 -19.46 -23.54 6.90
C VAL A 91 -18.66 -22.83 7.99
N SER A 92 -17.49 -22.30 7.62
CA SER A 92 -16.71 -21.39 8.45
C SER A 92 -16.70 -20.03 7.79
N THR A 93 -17.38 -19.07 8.39
CA THR A 93 -17.39 -17.67 7.96
C THR A 93 -16.52 -16.83 8.89
N LYS A 94 -15.69 -15.95 8.31
CA LYS A 94 -14.98 -14.92 9.06
C LYS A 94 -15.12 -13.59 8.33
N PHE A 95 -15.40 -12.55 9.10
CA PHE A 95 -15.53 -11.18 8.62
C PHE A 95 -14.32 -10.38 9.09
N ASP A 96 -13.62 -9.78 8.14
CA ASP A 96 -12.52 -8.87 8.41
C ASP A 96 -12.91 -7.46 7.92
N PHE A 97 -12.63 -6.44 8.73
CA PHE A 97 -12.91 -5.05 8.37
C PHE A 97 -11.67 -4.47 7.70
N VAL A 98 -11.87 -3.89 6.52
CA VAL A 98 -10.83 -3.18 5.75
C VAL A 98 -11.28 -1.74 5.47
N PRO A 99 -10.35 -0.80 5.24
CA PRO A 99 -10.72 0.55 4.86
C PRO A 99 -11.56 0.56 3.58
N SER A 100 -12.66 1.31 3.58
CA SER A 100 -13.50 1.46 2.38
C SER A 100 -12.83 2.37 1.33
N LEU A 101 -13.43 2.45 0.14
CA LEU A 101 -13.02 3.38 -0.91
C LEU A 101 -13.04 4.84 -0.40
N GLY A 102 -12.02 5.60 -0.76
CA GLY A 102 -11.86 6.99 -0.36
C GLY A 102 -10.56 7.27 0.39
N ASN A 103 -10.56 8.36 1.16
CA ASN A 103 -9.38 8.89 1.84
C ASN A 103 -9.40 8.58 3.33
N HIS A 104 -8.28 8.10 3.83
CA HIS A 104 -8.03 7.80 5.24
C HIS A 104 -6.72 8.44 5.66
N PHE A 105 -6.60 8.81 6.94
CA PHE A 105 -5.38 9.39 7.50
C PHE A 105 -4.89 8.54 8.65
N ILE A 106 -3.59 8.25 8.65
CA ILE A 106 -2.93 7.55 9.74
C ILE A 106 -1.73 8.35 10.22
N TRP A 107 -1.40 8.13 11.49
CA TRP A 107 -0.19 8.65 12.10
C TRP A 107 0.82 7.51 12.25
N TYR A 108 1.92 7.57 11.50
CA TYR A 108 2.94 6.52 11.48
C TYR A 108 4.35 7.13 11.54
N ARG A 109 5.19 6.64 12.45
CA ARG A 109 6.56 7.11 12.70
C ARG A 109 6.70 8.65 12.69
N ARG A 110 5.79 9.34 13.40
CA ARG A 110 5.73 10.81 13.54
C ARG A 110 5.42 11.58 12.25
N LYS A 111 4.89 10.91 11.21
CA LYS A 111 4.42 11.53 9.97
C LYS A 111 2.94 11.22 9.76
N TRP A 112 2.21 12.20 9.22
CA TRP A 112 0.87 11.98 8.68
C TRP A 112 0.98 11.32 7.31
N ILE A 113 0.27 10.21 7.14
CA ILE A 113 0.16 9.51 5.85
C ILE A 113 -1.30 9.50 5.45
N ARG A 114 -1.57 10.04 4.27
CA ARG A 114 -2.87 9.93 3.60
C ARG A 114 -2.88 8.64 2.80
N ILE A 115 -3.91 7.84 3.00
CA ILE A 115 -4.15 6.58 2.29
C ILE A 115 -5.41 6.78 1.46
N GLU A 116 -5.30 6.61 0.16
CA GLU A 116 -6.42 6.75 -0.77
C GLU A 116 -6.66 5.43 -1.48
N ARG A 117 -7.82 4.82 -1.28
CA ARG A 117 -8.24 3.63 -2.00
C ARG A 117 -9.20 4.05 -3.10
N SER A 118 -8.78 3.91 -4.35
CA SER A 118 -9.58 4.23 -5.53
C SER A 118 -9.99 2.94 -6.26
N ARG A 119 -11.15 3.00 -6.91
CA ARG A 119 -11.64 1.96 -7.81
C ARG A 119 -11.94 2.61 -9.15
N GLU A 120 -11.40 2.04 -10.20
CA GLU A 120 -11.68 2.47 -11.56
C GLU A 120 -12.82 1.62 -12.14
N THR A 121 -13.95 2.26 -12.41
CA THR A 121 -15.18 1.59 -12.88
C THR A 121 -15.15 1.20 -14.36
N GLN A 122 -14.26 1.80 -15.15
CA GLN A 122 -14.19 1.55 -16.60
C GLN A 122 -13.29 0.36 -16.95
N MET A 123 -12.35 -0.01 -16.07
CA MET A 123 -11.42 -1.10 -16.30
C MET A 123 -11.80 -2.30 -15.43
N LEU A 124 -12.20 -3.39 -16.08
CA LEU A 124 -12.41 -4.69 -15.44
C LEU A 124 -11.22 -5.58 -15.78
N ASP A 125 -10.67 -6.27 -14.78
CA ASP A 125 -9.68 -7.32 -15.05
C ASP A 125 -10.40 -8.50 -15.71
N LEU A 126 -9.94 -8.86 -16.91
CA LEU A 126 -10.50 -9.95 -17.71
C LEU A 126 -10.39 -11.31 -17.03
N ASN A 127 -9.44 -11.50 -16.10
CA ASN A 127 -9.20 -12.77 -15.45
C ASN A 127 -10.05 -13.00 -14.19
N THR A 128 -10.26 -11.94 -13.39
CA THR A 128 -10.96 -12.03 -12.10
C THR A 128 -12.37 -11.45 -12.14
N GLY A 129 -12.72 -10.69 -13.18
CA GLY A 129 -14.01 -9.99 -13.28
C GLY A 129 -14.19 -8.91 -12.21
N THR A 130 -13.13 -8.59 -11.45
CA THR A 130 -13.16 -7.56 -10.42
C THR A 130 -12.78 -6.20 -11.01
N PRO A 131 -13.39 -5.10 -10.54
CA PRO A 131 -12.94 -3.75 -10.89
C PRO A 131 -11.47 -3.54 -10.53
N TRP A 132 -10.76 -2.77 -11.34
CA TRP A 132 -9.41 -2.34 -11.01
C TRP A 132 -9.43 -1.45 -9.75
N GLU A 133 -8.60 -1.76 -8.77
CA GLU A 133 -8.44 -0.97 -7.55
C GLU A 133 -6.99 -0.59 -7.38
N SER A 134 -6.73 0.57 -6.79
CA SER A 134 -5.39 0.93 -6.33
C SER A 134 -5.44 1.59 -4.96
N VAL A 135 -4.38 1.38 -4.18
CA VAL A 135 -4.17 2.07 -2.90
C VAL A 135 -2.96 2.98 -3.06
N THR A 136 -3.17 4.26 -2.80
CA THR A 136 -2.15 5.30 -2.88
C THR A 136 -1.82 5.80 -1.48
N PHE A 137 -0.58 5.65 -1.05
CA PHE A 137 -0.05 6.25 0.16
C PHE A 137 0.65 7.56 -0.16
N THR A 138 0.29 8.64 0.51
CA THR A 138 0.90 9.96 0.36
C THR A 138 1.45 10.42 1.70
N ALA A 139 2.74 10.68 1.79
CA ALA A 139 3.40 11.18 2.99
C ALA A 139 4.04 12.55 2.73
N LEU A 140 4.16 13.35 3.79
CA LEU A 140 4.94 14.59 3.77
C LEU A 140 6.44 14.27 3.88
N GLY A 141 7.25 14.93 3.05
CA GLY A 141 8.71 14.77 2.99
C GLY A 141 9.20 14.09 1.70
N THR A 142 10.53 13.88 1.63
CA THR A 142 11.25 13.30 0.48
C THR A 142 11.91 11.96 0.78
N ASP A 143 11.65 11.43 1.97
CA ASP A 143 12.17 10.15 2.43
C ASP A 143 11.28 8.98 1.98
N ARG A 144 11.86 8.08 1.17
CA ARG A 144 11.20 6.88 0.64
C ARG A 144 11.29 5.68 1.58
N GLU A 145 12.19 5.71 2.57
CA GLU A 145 12.41 4.59 3.49
C GLU A 145 11.14 4.29 4.29
N ILE A 146 10.32 5.30 4.57
CA ILE A 146 9.05 5.10 5.26
C ILE A 146 8.14 4.09 4.54
N PHE A 147 8.10 4.09 3.21
CA PHE A 147 7.27 3.17 2.45
C PHE A 147 7.85 1.76 2.42
N PHE A 148 9.18 1.62 2.36
CA PHE A 148 9.84 0.32 2.49
C PHE A 148 9.55 -0.32 3.85
N ASN A 149 9.62 0.46 4.93
CA ASN A 149 9.27 0.00 6.27
C ASN A 149 7.81 -0.48 6.36
N ILE A 150 6.86 0.27 5.77
CA ILE A 150 5.45 -0.12 5.74
C ILE A 150 5.25 -1.42 4.95
N LEU A 151 5.88 -1.56 3.79
CA LEU A 151 5.81 -2.77 2.97
C LEU A 151 6.41 -3.98 3.69
N GLU A 152 7.52 -3.80 4.40
CA GLU A 152 8.16 -4.85 5.17
C GLU A 152 7.31 -5.29 6.36
N GLU A 153 6.77 -4.34 7.14
CA GLU A 153 5.85 -4.64 8.24
C GLU A 153 4.58 -5.34 7.74
N ALA A 154 4.02 -4.90 6.59
CA ALA A 154 2.86 -5.53 5.98
C ALA A 154 3.15 -6.97 5.53
N ARG A 155 4.33 -7.21 4.94
CA ARG A 155 4.80 -8.55 4.57
C ARG A 155 4.97 -9.44 5.81
N GLU A 156 5.60 -8.93 6.87
CA GLU A 156 5.77 -9.67 8.12
C GLU A 156 4.44 -10.05 8.75
N LEU A 157 3.49 -9.11 8.80
CA LEU A 157 2.14 -9.36 9.32
C LEU A 157 1.41 -10.42 8.51
N ALA A 158 1.49 -10.38 7.18
CA ALA A 158 0.91 -11.39 6.31
C ALA A 158 1.56 -12.77 6.50
N LEU A 159 2.89 -12.82 6.65
CA LEU A 159 3.63 -14.05 6.92
C LEU A 159 3.35 -14.64 8.31
N GLN A 160 3.09 -13.80 9.31
CA GLN A 160 2.68 -14.27 10.64
C GLN A 160 1.30 -14.92 10.62
N GLN A 161 0.36 -14.36 9.85
CA GLN A 161 -0.98 -14.96 9.69
C GLN A 161 -0.96 -16.26 8.87
N GLN A 162 -0.07 -16.36 7.89
CA GLN A 162 0.18 -17.60 7.18
C GLN A 162 1.08 -18.50 8.03
N GLU A 163 0.49 -19.29 8.93
CA GLU A 163 1.18 -20.44 9.54
C GLU A 163 1.86 -21.23 8.42
N GLY A 164 3.18 -21.15 8.31
CA GLY A 164 3.92 -21.89 7.30
C GLY A 164 3.59 -23.37 7.48
N ARG A 165 2.90 -23.96 6.52
CA ARG A 165 2.59 -25.40 6.55
C ARG A 165 3.72 -26.16 5.88
N THR A 166 4.04 -27.34 6.41
CA THR A 166 4.99 -28.26 5.79
C THR A 166 4.25 -29.12 4.78
N ILE A 167 4.64 -29.01 3.51
CA ILE A 167 4.14 -29.83 2.42
C ILE A 167 4.98 -31.12 2.39
N MET A 168 4.32 -32.27 2.42
CA MET A 168 4.99 -33.57 2.31
C MET A 168 4.95 -34.03 0.86
N TYR A 169 6.06 -34.52 0.35
CA TYR A 169 6.13 -35.15 -0.97
C TYR A 169 6.41 -36.64 -0.80
N THR A 170 5.78 -37.46 -1.63
CA THR A 170 6.04 -38.89 -1.73
C THR A 170 6.36 -39.26 -3.17
N ALA A 171 7.21 -40.27 -3.34
CA ALA A 171 7.50 -40.80 -4.66
C ALA A 171 6.32 -41.67 -5.14
N VAL A 172 5.79 -41.35 -6.31
CA VAL A 172 4.74 -42.12 -6.99
C VAL A 172 5.30 -42.50 -8.37
N GLY A 173 5.78 -43.74 -8.49
CA GLY A 173 6.50 -44.18 -9.68
C GLY A 173 7.83 -43.44 -9.82
N ALA A 174 7.98 -42.67 -10.90
CA ALA A 174 9.17 -41.88 -11.21
C ALA A 174 9.04 -40.38 -10.85
N GLU A 175 7.92 -39.96 -10.25
CA GLU A 175 7.65 -38.55 -9.94
C GLU A 175 7.44 -38.31 -8.44
N TRP A 176 7.79 -37.11 -7.98
CA TRP A 176 7.45 -36.63 -6.65
C TRP A 176 6.09 -35.94 -6.67
N ARG A 177 5.13 -36.44 -5.89
CA ARG A 177 3.79 -35.86 -5.77
C ARG A 177 3.51 -35.44 -4.34
N GLN A 178 2.74 -34.37 -4.17
CA GLN A 178 2.31 -33.93 -2.86
C GLN A 178 1.45 -35.02 -2.19
N PHE A 179 1.81 -35.38 -0.97
CA PHE A 179 1.10 -36.37 -0.17
C PHE A 179 0.23 -35.68 0.89
N GLY A 180 -1.08 -35.74 0.68
CA GLY A 180 -2.08 -35.22 1.61
C GLY A 180 -2.07 -33.71 1.78
N PHE A 181 -2.73 -33.24 2.83
CA PHE A 181 -2.86 -31.82 3.14
C PHE A 181 -1.58 -31.28 3.81
N PRO A 182 -1.17 -30.03 3.52
CA PRO A 182 -0.04 -29.38 4.20
C PRO A 182 -0.25 -29.39 5.71
N ARG A 183 0.74 -29.90 6.45
CA ARG A 183 0.67 -30.08 7.91
C ARG A 183 1.15 -28.80 8.62
N ARG A 184 0.61 -28.51 9.79
CA ARG A 184 1.17 -27.43 10.64
C ARG A 184 2.62 -27.74 11.00
N ARG A 185 3.49 -26.73 11.00
CA ARG A 185 4.87 -26.87 11.47
C ARG A 185 4.86 -27.28 12.94
N ARG A 186 5.56 -28.37 13.26
CA ARG A 186 5.78 -28.79 14.65
C ARG A 186 6.90 -27.93 15.26
N PRO A 187 6.68 -27.27 16.41
CA PRO A 187 7.74 -26.50 17.08
C PRO A 187 8.93 -27.41 17.43
N LEU A 188 10.15 -26.95 17.18
CA LEU A 188 11.36 -27.74 17.47
C LEU A 188 11.47 -28.07 18.96
N SER A 189 11.04 -27.15 19.83
CA SER A 189 10.98 -27.34 21.29
C SER A 189 10.08 -28.50 21.74
N SER A 190 9.16 -28.97 20.88
CA SER A 190 8.32 -30.13 21.18
C SER A 190 9.01 -31.48 20.92
N VAL A 191 10.24 -31.45 20.40
CA VAL A 191 11.10 -32.62 20.20
C VAL A 191 12.20 -32.56 21.25
N VAL A 192 12.12 -33.44 22.24
CA VAL A 192 13.07 -33.48 23.36
C VAL A 192 14.22 -34.42 22.99
N LEU A 193 15.44 -33.87 22.93
CA LEU A 193 16.69 -34.56 22.68
C LEU A 193 17.69 -34.28 23.81
N ASP A 194 18.84 -34.95 23.78
CA ASP A 194 19.93 -34.65 24.70
C ASP A 194 20.42 -33.20 24.59
N LYS A 195 20.93 -32.68 25.71
CA LYS A 195 21.36 -31.28 25.85
C LYS A 195 22.41 -30.91 24.79
N GLY A 196 22.13 -29.89 23.99
CA GLY A 196 23.06 -29.36 22.99
C GLY A 196 22.94 -30.01 21.61
N VAL A 197 22.21 -31.13 21.46
CA VAL A 197 22.07 -31.83 20.17
C VAL A 197 21.23 -31.01 19.19
N SER A 198 20.08 -30.50 19.64
CA SER A 198 19.21 -29.64 18.83
C SER A 198 19.94 -28.38 18.37
N GLU A 199 20.65 -27.71 19.27
CA GLU A 199 21.33 -26.44 18.99
C GLU A 199 22.47 -26.65 17.98
N ARG A 200 23.27 -27.72 18.16
CA ARG A 200 24.37 -28.05 17.25
C ARG A 200 23.89 -28.35 15.84
N LEU A 201 22.86 -29.19 15.68
CA LEU A 201 22.31 -29.53 14.37
C LEU A 201 21.68 -28.31 13.68
N VAL A 202 20.95 -27.47 14.42
CA VAL A 202 20.37 -26.24 13.87
C VAL A 202 21.47 -25.29 13.41
N GLN A 203 22.55 -25.15 14.18
CA GLN A 203 23.65 -24.27 13.83
C GLN A 203 24.39 -24.76 12.57
N ASP A 204 24.70 -26.05 12.50
CA ASP A 204 25.38 -26.68 11.36
C ASP A 204 24.57 -26.54 10.06
N VAL A 205 23.26 -26.83 10.11
CA VAL A 205 22.37 -26.66 8.95
C VAL A 205 22.27 -25.19 8.53
N LYS A 206 22.22 -24.24 9.48
CA LYS A 206 22.21 -22.81 9.16
C LYS A 206 23.51 -22.38 8.48
N GLU A 207 24.64 -22.86 8.99
CA GLU A 207 25.96 -22.60 8.42
C GLU A 207 26.07 -23.15 7.00
N PHE A 208 25.61 -24.39 6.77
CA PHE A 208 25.54 -25.00 5.45
C PHE A 208 24.71 -24.15 4.46
N ILE A 209 23.53 -23.69 4.88
CA ILE A 209 22.65 -22.87 4.03
C ILE A 209 23.26 -21.50 3.72
N SER A 210 23.94 -20.86 4.69
CA SER A 210 24.55 -19.55 4.49
C SER A 210 25.83 -19.59 3.65
N ASN A 211 26.52 -20.73 3.62
CA ASN A 211 27.84 -20.87 3.00
C ASN A 211 27.79 -21.38 1.55
N SER A 212 26.76 -21.04 0.78
CA SER A 212 26.62 -21.50 -0.61
C SER A 212 27.82 -21.11 -1.50
N THR A 213 28.42 -19.94 -1.26
CA THR A 213 29.60 -19.46 -1.98
C THR A 213 30.82 -20.36 -1.76
N TRP A 214 31.05 -20.82 -0.53
CA TRP A 214 32.20 -21.65 -0.18
C TRP A 214 32.22 -22.97 -0.95
N TYR A 215 31.04 -23.60 -1.10
CA TYR A 215 30.87 -24.83 -1.88
C TYR A 215 31.01 -24.57 -3.38
N ASN A 216 30.35 -23.53 -3.90
CA ASN A 216 30.46 -23.18 -5.32
C ASN A 216 31.90 -22.91 -5.78
N GLU A 217 32.73 -22.32 -4.92
CA GLU A 217 34.14 -22.04 -5.21
C GLU A 217 35.03 -23.30 -5.20
N ARG A 218 34.62 -24.36 -4.50
CA ARG A 218 35.46 -25.55 -4.24
C ARG A 218 34.99 -26.81 -4.99
N GLY A 219 33.85 -26.74 -5.67
CA GLY A 219 33.24 -27.86 -6.38
C GLY A 219 32.57 -28.87 -5.46
#